data_AF-A0A916ZQ78-F1
#
_entry.id   AF-A0A916ZQ78-F1
#
_cell.length_a   1.000
_cell.length_b   1.000
_cell.length_c   1.000
_cell.angle_alpha   90.00
_cell.angle_beta   90.00
_cell.angle_gamma   90.00
#
_symmetry.space_group_name_H-M   'P 1'
#
loop_
_entity.id
_entity.type
_entity.pdbx_description
1 polymer ?
#
loop_
_entity_poly.entity_id
_entity_poly.type
_entity_poly.pdbx_seq_one_letter_code
_entity_poly.pdbx_strand_id
1 'polypeptide(L)' 'MDIAAYNADWLAASSAKDVDRLLTFYAEDVEYRDQQTPVGITGHPALRAYLEQLFAGTRR' A
#
# COMPACT_ATOMS: atom_id res chain seq x y z
N MET A 1 14.65 12.00 7.26
CA MET A 1 14.19 11.04 6.23
C MET A 1 14.55 11.61 4.87
N ASP A 2 15.26 10.85 4.04
CA ASP A 2 15.46 11.20 2.63
C ASP A 2 14.22 10.76 1.85
N ILE A 3 13.53 11.72 1.23
CA ILE A 3 12.28 11.48 0.49
C ILE A 3 12.53 10.64 -0.77
N ALA A 4 13.68 10.83 -1.44
CA ALA A 4 14.01 10.07 -2.63
C ALA A 4 14.24 8.60 -2.29
N ALA A 5 15.00 8.34 -1.22
CA ALA A 5 15.21 6.98 -0.70
C ALA A 5 13.89 6.34 -0.23
N TYR A 6 13.07 7.08 0.52
CA TYR A 6 11.77 6.59 1.00
C TYR A 6 10.84 6.18 -0.15
N ASN A 7 10.76 7.00 -1.20
CA ASN A 7 9.95 6.70 -2.38
C ASN A 7 10.51 5.51 -3.16
N ALA A 8 11.83 5.38 -3.27
CA ALA A 8 12.47 4.23 -3.91
C ALA A 8 12.17 2.93 -3.14
N ASP A 9 12.23 2.97 -1.81
CA ASP A 9 11.90 1.81 -0.96
C ASP A 9 10.42 1.43 -1.05
N TRP A 10 9.52 2.42 -1.08
CA TRP A 10 8.09 2.17 -1.30
C TRP A 10 7.84 1.54 -2.67
N LEU A 11 8.46 2.05 -3.73
CA LEU A 11 8.32 1.54 -5.09
C LEU A 11 8.86 0.11 -5.20
N ALA A 12 9.98 -0.19 -4.53
CA ALA A 12 10.53 -1.54 -4.47
C ALA A 12 9.57 -2.52 -3.79
N ALA A 13 8.99 -2.15 -2.65
CA ALA A 13 7.99 -2.96 -1.94
C ALA A 13 6.72 -3.17 -2.80
N SER A 14 6.23 -2.11 -3.44
CA SER A 14 5.08 -2.18 -4.36
C SER A 14 5.36 -3.10 -5.55
N SER A 15 6.55 -3.01 -6.15
CA SER A 15 6.94 -3.83 -7.30
C SER A 15 7.11 -5.30 -6.93
N ALA A 16 7.60 -5.57 -5.71
CA ALA A 16 7.71 -6.91 -5.14
C ALA A 16 6.35 -7.47 -4.67
N LYS A 17 5.30 -6.63 -4.62
CA LYS A 17 3.98 -6.95 -4.04
C LYS A 17 4.07 -7.37 -2.57
N ASP A 18 5.03 -6.79 -1.84
CA ASP A 18 5.26 -7.07 -0.42
C ASP A 18 4.32 -6.21 0.44
N VAL A 19 3.16 -6.77 0.78
CA VAL A 19 2.12 -6.08 1.54
C VAL A 19 2.59 -5.73 2.95
N ASP A 20 3.33 -6.62 3.60
CA ASP A 20 3.83 -6.40 4.96
C ASP A 20 4.78 -5.21 5.01
N ARG A 21 5.72 -5.14 4.06
CA ARG A 21 6.63 -4.00 3.93
C ARG A 21 5.89 -2.73 3.50
N LEU A 22 4.90 -2.81 2.62
CA LEU A 22 4.13 -1.63 2.20
C LEU A 22 3.40 -0.97 3.38
N LEU A 23 2.82 -1.74 4.29
CA LEU A 23 2.11 -1.19 5.45
C LEU A 23 3.01 -0.36 6.37
N THR A 24 4.33 -0.61 6.39
CA THR A 24 5.26 0.20 7.19
C THR A 24 5.43 1.64 6.68
N PHE A 25 4.97 1.94 5.46
CA PHE A 25 4.98 3.29 4.88
C PHE A 25 3.71 4.09 5.22
N TYR A 26 2.75 3.48 5.91
CA TYR A 26 1.48 4.10 6.28
C TYR A 26 1.32 4.11 7.81
N ALA A 27 0.68 5.16 8.34
CA ALA A 27 0.26 5.18 9.74
C ALA A 27 -0.79 4.09 10.02
N GLU A 28 -0.86 3.57 11.25
CA GLU A 28 -1.82 2.52 11.63
C GLU A 28 -3.28 2.94 11.38
N ASP A 29 -3.58 4.23 11.51
CA ASP A 29 -4.87 4.89 11.32
C ASP A 29 -5.02 5.58 9.94
N VAL A 30 -4.20 5.20 8.96
CA VAL A 30 -4.18 5.79 7.61
C VAL A 30 -5.58 5.89 6.99
N GLU A 31 -5.86 7.04 6.36
CA GLU A 31 -6.94 7.18 5.39
C GLU A 31 -6.36 7.06 3.98
N TYR A 32 -6.44 5.86 3.41
CA TYR A 32 -5.94 5.58 2.07
C TYR A 32 -7.01 5.91 1.01
N ARG A 33 -6.58 6.56 -0.06
CA ARG A 33 -7.43 6.99 -1.18
C ARG A 33 -6.81 6.56 -2.50
N ASP A 34 -7.59 5.85 -3.30
CA ASP A 34 -7.26 5.46 -4.67
C ASP A 34 -8.51 5.57 -5.56
N GLN A 35 -8.32 5.64 -6.87
CA GLN A 35 -9.42 5.70 -7.86
C GLN A 35 -10.39 4.51 -7.76
N GLN A 36 -9.91 3.34 -7.32
CA GLN A 36 -10.71 2.14 -7.12
C GLN A 36 -11.44 2.12 -5.77
N THR A 37 -11.13 3.06 -4.87
CA THR A 37 -11.66 3.12 -3.50
C THR A 37 -12.36 4.48 -3.24
N PRO A 38 -13.48 4.77 -3.92
CA PRO A 38 -14.13 6.08 -3.86
C PRO A 38 -14.59 6.48 -2.44
N VAL A 39 -14.89 5.51 -1.58
CA VAL A 39 -15.23 5.74 -0.17
C VAL A 39 -14.00 5.87 0.75
N GLY A 40 -12.80 5.56 0.24
CA GLY A 40 -11.56 5.49 1.01
C GLY A 40 -11.44 4.21 1.83
N ILE A 41 -10.24 3.97 2.37
CA ILE A 41 -9.92 2.85 3.25
C ILE A 41 -9.32 3.40 4.53
N THR A 42 -9.75 2.89 5.68
CA THR A 42 -9.25 3.35 6.99
C THR A 42 -8.55 2.23 7.74
N GLY A 43 -7.31 2.49 8.10
CA GLY A 43 -6.47 1.65 8.94
C GLY A 43 -5.80 0.48 8.22
N HIS A 44 -4.74 -0.03 8.85
CA HIS A 44 -3.93 -1.14 8.31
C HIS A 44 -4.72 -2.41 7.98
N PRO A 45 -5.68 -2.89 8.80
CA PRO A 45 -6.40 -4.14 8.47
C PRO A 45 -7.17 -4.05 7.16
N ALA A 46 -7.84 -2.93 6.90
CA ALA A 46 -8.60 -2.74 5.67
C ALA A 46 -7.68 -2.47 4.48
N LEU A 47 -6.59 -1.73 4.68
CA LEU A 47 -5.58 -1.49 3.63
C LEU A 47 -4.87 -2.79 3.21
N ARG A 48 -4.52 -3.65 4.18
CA ARG A 48 -3.94 -4.98 3.91
C ARG A 48 -4.83 -5.79 2.96
N ALA A 49 -6.10 -5.96 3.34
CA ALA A 49 -7.04 -6.78 2.57
C ALA A 49 -7.19 -6.27 1.14
N TYR A 50 -7.24 -4.94 0.96
CA TYR A 50 -7.29 -4.31 -0.35
C TYR A 50 -6.01 -4.57 -1.17
N LEU A 51 -4.82 -4.36 -0.60
CA LEU A 51 -3.55 -4.58 -1.30
C LEU A 51 -3.35 -6.05 -1.70
N GLU A 52 -3.72 -6.99 -0.83
CA GLU A 52 -3.70 -8.42 -1.13
C GLU A 52 -4.62 -8.76 -2.31
N GLN A 53 -5.85 -8.22 -2.32
CA GLN A 53 -6.78 -8.40 -3.44
C GLN A 53 -6.26 -7.78 -4.74
N LEU A 54 -5.74 -6.54 -4.68
CA LEU A 54 -5.18 -5.81 -5.81
C LEU A 54 -4.05 -6.60 -6.48
N PHE A 55 -3.12 -7.13 -5.68
CA PHE A 55 -1.97 -7.85 -6.18
C PHE A 55 -2.28 -9.27 -6.67
N ALA A 56 -3.31 -9.92 -6.12
CA ALA A 56 -3.84 -11.17 -6.63
C ALA A 56 -4.48 -11.02 -8.02
N GLY A 57 -5.15 -9.89 -8.28
CA GLY A 57 -5.78 -9.58 -9.57
C GLY A 57 -4.79 -9.15 -10.68
N THR A 58 -3.59 -8.71 -10.29
CA THR A 58 -2.58 -8.19 -11.23
C THR A 58 -1.70 -9.33 -11.77
N ARG A 59 -2.11 -9.99 -12.86
CA ARG A 59 -1.21 -10.87 -13.64
C ARG A 59 -0.12 -10.02 -14.32
N ARG A 60 1.12 -10.52 -14.34
CA ARG A 60 2.26 -9.91 -15.04
C ARG A 60 2.03 -9.88 -16.54
#